data_AF-A0A2P5AR09-F1
#
_entry.id   AF-A0A2P5AR09-F1
#
_cell.length_a   1.000
_cell.length_b   1.000
_cell.length_c   1.000
_cell.angle_alpha   90.00
_cell.angle_beta   90.00
_cell.angle_gamma   90.00
#
_symmetry.space_group_name_H-M   'P 1'
#
loop_
_entity.id
_entity.type
_entity.pdbx_description
1 polymer ?
#
loop_
_entity_poly.entity_id
_entity_poly.type
_entity_poly.pdbx_seq_one_letter_code
_entity_poly.pdbx_strand_id
1 'polypeptide(L)'
;MSGRYEGDWIDEKYDGYGVETWAKGSQYRGLYRQGLRHGVGVYRFYIGDVYAGEWSSGQRHGCGVHTCEDGSRYIREFKWGVKHGLGHYHFR
;
A
#
# COMPACT_ATOMS: atom_id res chain seq x y z
N MET A 1 19.58 4.55 7.63
CA MET A 1 19.14 5.34 6.45
C MET A 1 17.81 5.96 6.82
N SER A 2 17.65 7.28 6.65
CA SER A 2 16.37 7.98 6.83
C SER A 2 15.36 7.54 5.77
N GLY A 3 14.07 7.79 6.01
CA GLY A 3 13.07 7.62 4.95
C GLY A 3 13.30 8.60 3.80
N ARG A 4 12.80 8.27 2.61
CA ARG A 4 12.90 9.08 1.38
C ARG A 4 11.56 9.06 0.64
N TYR A 5 11.14 10.20 0.12
CA TYR A 5 10.03 10.30 -0.83
C TYR A 5 10.53 10.81 -2.19
N GLU A 6 10.00 10.22 -3.26
CA GLU A 6 10.22 10.62 -4.65
C GLU A 6 8.89 10.57 -5.38
N GLY A 7 8.40 11.71 -5.87
CA GLY A 7 7.10 11.77 -6.52
C GLY A 7 6.61 13.19 -6.73
N ASP A 8 5.34 13.27 -7.09
CA ASP A 8 4.63 14.51 -7.40
C ASP A 8 4.29 15.31 -6.13
N TRP A 9 4.43 16.63 -6.24
CA TRP A 9 4.12 17.57 -5.17
C TRP A 9 3.14 18.64 -5.65
N ILE A 10 2.08 18.87 -4.88
CA ILE A 10 1.13 19.97 -5.07
C ILE A 10 0.89 20.60 -3.69
N ASP A 11 0.97 21.93 -3.61
CA ASP A 11 0.79 22.69 -2.36
C ASP A 11 1.64 22.15 -1.19
N GLU A 12 2.92 21.86 -1.46
CA GLU A 12 3.90 21.32 -0.51
C GLU A 12 3.53 19.93 0.07
N LYS A 13 2.59 19.22 -0.56
CA LYS A 13 2.16 17.87 -0.14
C LYS A 13 2.39 16.86 -1.25
N TYR A 14 2.56 15.60 -0.84
CA TYR A 14 2.52 14.47 -1.76
C TYR A 14 1.14 14.40 -2.43
N ASP A 15 1.08 14.59 -3.75
CA ASP A 15 -0.17 14.57 -4.49
C ASP A 15 0.10 14.19 -5.94
N GLY A 16 -0.46 13.07 -6.40
CA GLY A 16 -0.05 12.39 -7.62
C GLY A 16 0.68 11.07 -7.33
N TYR A 17 1.51 10.61 -8.26
CA TYR A 17 2.22 9.34 -8.09
C TYR A 17 3.52 9.54 -7.30
N GLY A 18 3.83 8.62 -6.39
CA GLY A 18 5.06 8.69 -5.61
C GLY A 18 5.53 7.37 -5.04
N VAL A 19 6.79 7.39 -4.61
CA VAL A 19 7.49 6.30 -3.96
C VAL A 19 8.02 6.79 -2.62
N GLU A 20 7.55 6.20 -1.54
CA GLU A 20 8.01 6.46 -0.19
C GLU A 20 8.73 5.23 0.35
N THR A 21 9.96 5.40 0.82
CA THR A 21 10.76 4.35 1.45
C THR A 21 11.00 4.72 2.89
N TRP A 22 10.79 3.78 3.81
CA TRP A 22 11.02 3.98 5.24
C TRP A 22 12.36 3.39 5.68
N ALA A 23 12.89 3.91 6.80
CA ALA A 23 14.22 3.54 7.33
C ALA A 23 14.43 2.04 7.58
N LYS A 24 13.35 1.28 7.79
CA LYS A 24 13.38 -0.17 7.99
C LYS A 24 13.28 -0.98 6.69
N GLY A 25 13.22 -0.35 5.52
CA GLY A 25 13.17 -1.02 4.22
C GLY A 25 11.76 -1.24 3.67
N SER A 26 10.70 -0.94 4.43
CA SER A 26 9.36 -0.87 3.86
C SER A 26 9.31 0.18 2.75
N GLN A 27 8.49 -0.04 1.73
CA GLN A 27 8.32 0.88 0.62
C GLN A 27 6.88 0.91 0.12
N TYR A 28 6.36 2.09 -0.18
CA TYR A 28 5.09 2.29 -0.87
C TYR A 28 5.35 2.87 -2.25
N ARG A 29 4.61 2.40 -3.24
CA ARG A 29 4.57 2.96 -4.59
C ARG A 29 3.11 3.08 -4.99
N GLY A 30 2.65 4.28 -5.31
CA GLY A 30 1.26 4.47 -5.71
C GLY A 30 0.85 5.92 -5.66
N LEU A 31 -0.48 6.11 -5.71
CA LEU A 31 -1.05 7.43 -5.69
C LEU A 31 -1.08 8.01 -4.26
N TYR A 32 -0.93 9.31 -4.19
CA TYR A 32 -1.10 10.16 -3.03
C TYR A 32 -2.12 11.24 -3.35
N ARG A 33 -2.82 11.71 -2.33
CA ARG A 33 -3.70 12.88 -2.38
C ARG A 33 -3.57 13.61 -1.06
N GLN A 34 -3.23 14.90 -1.09
CA GLN A 34 -3.09 15.74 0.10
C GLN A 34 -2.17 15.13 1.19
N GLY A 35 -1.05 14.53 0.77
CA GLY A 35 -0.06 13.93 1.68
C GLY A 35 -0.39 12.50 2.13
N LEU A 36 -1.54 11.95 1.73
CA LEU A 36 -1.99 10.62 2.15
C LEU A 36 -2.05 9.66 0.98
N ARG A 37 -1.67 8.40 1.21
CA ARG A 37 -1.84 7.32 0.22
C ARG A 37 -3.30 7.22 -0.21
N HIS A 38 -3.53 7.17 -1.51
CA HIS A 38 -4.85 7.16 -2.12
C HIS A 38 -4.86 6.32 -3.40
N GLY A 39 -6.03 6.00 -3.94
CA GLY A 39 -6.17 5.26 -5.19
C GLY A 39 -5.47 3.89 -5.14
N VAL A 40 -4.85 3.47 -6.25
CA VAL A 40 -4.15 2.18 -6.32
C VAL A 40 -2.69 2.35 -5.89
N GLY A 41 -2.20 1.40 -5.08
CA GLY A 41 -0.82 1.40 -4.64
C GLY A 41 -0.34 0.04 -4.12
N VAL A 42 0.98 -0.11 -4.11
CA VAL A 42 1.69 -1.30 -3.65
C VAL A 42 2.56 -0.93 -2.45
N TYR A 43 2.34 -1.60 -1.32
CA TYR A 43 3.14 -1.51 -0.12
C TYR A 43 3.95 -2.80 0.06
N ARG A 44 5.27 -2.70 0.00
CA ARG A 44 6.20 -3.75 0.38
C ARG A 44 6.59 -3.56 1.83
N PHE A 45 6.31 -4.55 2.64
CA PHE A 45 6.74 -4.58 4.03
C PHE A 45 8.21 -4.99 4.10
N TYR A 46 8.92 -4.48 5.09
CA TYR A 46 10.33 -4.84 5.31
C TYR A 46 10.55 -6.35 5.54
N ILE A 47 9.53 -7.07 5.98
CA ILE A 47 9.54 -8.53 6.20
C ILE A 47 9.32 -9.33 4.91
N GLY A 48 9.27 -8.70 3.73
CA GLY A 48 9.10 -9.38 2.45
C GLY A 48 7.65 -9.43 1.94
N ASP A 49 6.67 -9.34 2.84
CA ASP A 49 5.25 -9.27 2.47
C ASP A 49 4.95 -8.09 1.52
N VAL A 50 3.96 -8.28 0.65
CA VAL A 50 3.52 -7.26 -0.30
C VAL A 50 2.01 -7.14 -0.26
N TYR A 51 1.51 -5.93 -0.08
CA TYR A 51 0.11 -5.59 -0.31
C TYR A 51 -0.03 -4.75 -1.57
N ALA A 52 -0.87 -5.19 -2.51
CA ALA A 52 -1.26 -4.43 -3.69
C ALA A 52 -2.78 -4.23 -3.67
N GLY A 53 -3.26 -3.00 -3.67
CA GLY A 53 -4.70 -2.74 -3.57
C GLY A 53 -5.05 -1.27 -3.55
N GLU A 54 -6.30 -0.99 -3.20
CA GLU A 54 -6.79 0.37 -3.10
C GLU A 54 -6.46 1.00 -1.73
N TRP A 55 -6.35 2.33 -1.74
CA TRP A 55 -5.99 3.15 -0.60
C TRP A 55 -6.94 4.34 -0.52
N SER A 56 -7.38 4.66 0.68
CA SER A 56 -8.20 5.84 0.96
C SER A 56 -7.79 6.46 2.27
N SER A 57 -7.49 7.76 2.25
CA SER A 57 -7.05 8.54 3.42
C SER A 57 -5.92 7.86 4.19
N GLY A 58 -4.91 7.33 3.48
CA GLY A 58 -3.74 6.71 4.08
C GLY A 58 -3.93 5.26 4.54
N GLN A 59 -5.12 4.69 4.37
CA GLN A 59 -5.48 3.33 4.82
C GLN A 59 -5.83 2.43 3.64
N ARG A 60 -5.63 1.12 3.81
CA ARG A 60 -6.09 0.11 2.83
C ARG A 60 -7.61 0.17 2.69
N HIS A 61 -8.08 0.12 1.45
CA HIS A 61 -9.49 0.19 1.08
C HIS A 61 -9.77 -0.75 -0.09
N GLY A 62 -11.04 -0.96 -0.41
CA GLY A 62 -11.48 -1.70 -1.59
C GLY A 62 -10.86 -3.09 -1.68
N CYS A 63 -10.61 -3.57 -2.88
CA CYS A 63 -9.99 -4.87 -3.11
C CYS A 63 -8.47 -4.78 -2.99
N GLY A 64 -7.87 -5.75 -2.31
CA GLY A 64 -6.42 -5.86 -2.20
C GLY A 64 -5.92 -7.30 -2.13
N VAL A 65 -4.72 -7.50 -2.65
CA VAL A 65 -3.99 -8.76 -2.62
C VAL A 65 -2.82 -8.62 -1.66
N HIS A 66 -2.82 -9.42 -0.60
CA HIS A 66 -1.66 -9.63 0.25
C HIS A 66 -0.90 -10.84 -0.28
N THR A 67 0.40 -10.72 -0.50
CA THR A 67 1.31 -11.81 -0.87
C THR A 67 2.34 -11.92 0.24
N CYS A 68 2.40 -13.06 0.90
CA CYS A 68 3.42 -13.34 1.90
C CYS A 68 4.76 -13.64 1.24
N GLU A 69 5.84 -13.55 2.01
CA GLU A 69 7.20 -13.91 1.53
C GLU A 69 7.28 -15.35 0.97
N ASP A 70 6.54 -16.29 1.56
CA ASP A 70 6.45 -17.69 1.10
C ASP A 70 5.71 -17.87 -0.26
N GLY A 71 5.16 -16.78 -0.80
CA GLY A 71 4.40 -16.77 -2.05
C GLY A 71 2.91 -17.09 -1.90
N SER A 72 2.40 -17.34 -0.69
CA SER A 72 0.98 -17.48 -0.44
C SER A 72 0.24 -16.15 -0.65
N ARG A 73 -1.00 -16.21 -1.16
CA ARG A 73 -1.75 -15.01 -1.59
C ARG A 73 -3.16 -14.99 -1.02
N TYR A 74 -3.58 -13.80 -0.63
CA TYR A 74 -4.86 -13.54 0.02
C TYR A 74 -5.51 -12.37 -0.69
N ILE A 75 -6.66 -12.62 -1.31
CA ILE A 75 -7.50 -11.54 -1.83
C ILE A 75 -8.50 -11.19 -0.74
N ARG A 76 -8.55 -9.92 -0.36
CA ARG A 76 -9.49 -9.40 0.64
C ARG A 76 -10.03 -8.05 0.23
N GLU A 77 -11.26 -7.81 0.61
CA GLU A 77 -11.82 -6.46 0.62
C GLU A 77 -11.46 -5.78 1.94
N PHE A 78 -11.21 -4.47 1.90
CA PHE A 78 -10.88 -3.65 3.04
C PHE A 78 -11.79 -2.43 3.08
N LYS A 79 -12.27 -2.09 4.27
CA LYS A 79 -13.02 -0.86 4.51
C LYS A 79 -12.41 -0.18 5.72
N TRP A 80 -11.86 1.02 5.51
CA TRP A 80 -11.17 1.81 6.55
C TRP A 80 -10.05 1.05 7.26
N GLY A 81 -9.20 0.34 6.50
CA GLY A 81 -8.07 -0.42 7.05
C GLY A 81 -8.43 -1.75 7.70
N VAL A 82 -9.72 -2.06 7.87
CA VAL A 82 -10.22 -3.33 8.44
C VAL A 82 -10.61 -4.30 7.33
N LYS A 83 -10.35 -5.59 7.54
CA LYS A 83 -10.79 -6.68 6.63
C LYS A 83 -12.31 -6.65 6.56
N HIS A 84 -12.87 -6.53 5.36
CA HIS A 84 -14.30 -6.50 5.08
C HIS A 84 -14.61 -7.50 3.95
N GLY A 85 -15.87 -7.91 3.80
CA GLY A 85 -16.30 -8.74 2.67
C GLY A 85 -15.76 -10.18 2.64
N LEU A 86 -15.95 -10.84 1.49
CA LEU A 86 -15.51 -12.22 1.25
C LEU A 86 -14.03 -12.25 0.91
N GLY A 87 -13.28 -13.20 1.48
CA GLY A 87 -11.85 -13.39 1.17
C GLY A 87 -11.63 -14.70 0.42
N HIS A 88 -10.78 -14.65 -0.62
CA HIS A 88 -10.31 -15.85 -1.31
C HIS A 88 -8.85 -16.11 -0.96
N TYR A 89 -8.55 -17.35 -0.61
CA TYR A 89 -7.22 -17.77 -0.18
C TYR A 89 -6.63 -18.73 -1.21
N HIS A 90 -5.40 -18.45 -1.66
CA HIS A 90 -4.65 -19.36 -2.52
C HIS A 90 -3.27 -19.65 -1.91
N PHE A 91 -3.01 -20.92 -1.58
CA PHE A 91 -1.71 -21.39 -1.15
C PHE A 91 -0.86 -21.79 -2.36
N ARG A 92 0.46 -21.79 -2.21
CA ARG A 92 1.40 -22.33 -3.20
C ARG A 92 1.86 -23.72 -2.77
#